data_AF-A0A2W4WQ63-F1
#
_entry.id   AF-A0A2W4WQ63-F1
#
_cell.length_a   1.000
_cell.length_b   1.000
_cell.length_c   1.000
_cell.angle_alpha   90.00
_cell.angle_beta   90.00
_cell.angle_gamma   90.00
#
_symmetry.space_group_name_H-M   'P 1'
#
loop_
_entity.id
_entity.type
_entity.pdbx_description
1 polymer ?
#
loop_
_entity_poly.entity_id
_entity_poly.type
_entity_poly.pdbx_seq_one_letter_code
_entity_poly.pdbx_strand_id
1 'polypeptide(L)'
;MHHLIWRGSAGLGLALLWAPLVQAQATPTIQSDRIIRSSPVIIRRRPIIIQQSPVNPTVIIVPPYPVPHREETQIRVELDARGREWGTVYLNGRVVHRPGNFDRQKTLYLPPGGYRLEVTGVVRSDLWASGYLDLGRDSSRLVVVRFSQADGVSVSGSPYVWIPD
;
A
#
# COMPACT_ATOMS: atom_id res chain seq x y z
N MET A 1 -50.05 3.09 45.00
CA MET A 1 -50.56 1.73 44.74
C MET A 1 -49.75 1.12 43.59
N HIS A 2 -49.02 0.04 43.90
CA HIS A 2 -48.88 -1.19 43.09
C HIS A 2 -48.47 -1.06 41.60
N HIS A 3 -47.39 -1.62 41.05
CA HIS A 3 -46.54 -2.75 41.45
C HIS A 3 -45.12 -2.62 40.87
N LEU A 4 -44.16 -3.00 41.72
CA LEU A 4 -42.77 -3.34 41.44
C LEU A 4 -42.72 -4.81 40.97
N ILE A 5 -42.07 -5.13 39.85
CA ILE A 5 -41.59 -6.50 39.59
C ILE A 5 -40.18 -6.41 38.98
N TRP A 6 -39.21 -6.60 39.86
CA TRP A 6 -37.81 -6.92 39.58
C TRP A 6 -37.64 -8.42 39.88
N ARG A 7 -37.21 -9.18 38.87
CA ARG A 7 -36.76 -10.59 38.94
C ARG A 7 -35.76 -10.76 37.79
N GLY A 8 -34.60 -11.38 37.91
CA GLY A 8 -34.01 -12.10 39.02
C GLY A 8 -32.52 -12.30 38.77
N SER A 9 -31.83 -12.65 39.86
CA SER A 9 -30.40 -12.92 39.98
C SER A 9 -30.06 -14.39 39.67
N ALA A 10 -28.75 -14.66 39.77
CA ALA A 10 -28.03 -15.95 39.70
C ALA A 10 -27.54 -16.32 38.30
N GLY A 11 -26.25 -16.58 38.06
CA GLY A 11 -25.15 -16.83 38.99
C GLY A 11 -24.34 -18.02 38.49
N LEU A 12 -23.02 -17.85 38.49
CA LEU A 12 -21.99 -18.90 38.59
C LEU A 12 -21.90 -19.92 37.44
N GLY A 13 -21.03 -19.60 36.48
CA GLY A 13 -20.29 -20.58 35.68
C GLY A 13 -18.80 -20.27 35.78
N LEU A 14 -18.15 -20.72 36.85
CA LEU A 14 -16.71 -20.62 37.07
C LEU A 14 -16.04 -21.92 36.60
N ALA A 15 -14.94 -21.73 35.86
CA ALA A 15 -13.81 -22.64 35.67
C ALA A 15 -14.02 -23.90 34.80
N LEU A 16 -13.22 -24.03 33.74
CA LEU A 16 -11.92 -24.70 33.84
C LEU A 16 -11.08 -24.49 32.58
N LEU A 17 -9.80 -24.25 32.84
CA LEU A 17 -8.74 -23.88 31.93
C LEU A 17 -8.43 -25.01 30.95
N TRP A 18 -8.46 -24.71 29.65
CA TRP A 18 -7.76 -25.52 28.65
C TRP A 18 -6.51 -24.77 28.25
N ALA A 19 -5.40 -25.13 28.89
CA ALA A 19 -4.07 -24.67 28.51
C ALA A 19 -3.69 -25.28 27.15
N PRO A 20 -3.04 -24.53 26.25
CA PRO A 20 -2.51 -25.10 25.02
C PRO A 20 -1.32 -26.00 25.33
N LEU A 21 -1.35 -27.21 24.75
CA LEU A 21 -0.23 -28.14 24.72
C LEU A 21 0.92 -27.50 23.93
N VAL A 22 1.96 -27.05 24.65
CA VAL A 22 3.22 -26.60 24.06
C VAL A 22 3.97 -27.85 23.57
N GLN A 23 3.96 -28.07 22.26
CA GLN A 23 4.82 -29.07 21.64
C GLN A 23 6.07 -28.36 21.10
N ALA A 24 7.14 -28.41 21.88
CA ALA A 24 8.47 -28.05 21.42
C ALA A 24 8.93 -29.09 20.39
N GLN A 25 8.95 -28.74 19.10
CA GLN A 25 9.62 -29.52 18.08
C GLN A 25 10.94 -28.85 17.71
N ALA A 26 11.99 -29.66 17.84
CA ALA A 26 13.36 -29.33 17.56
C ALA A 26 13.57 -28.90 16.11
N THR A 27 14.47 -27.93 15.98
CA THR A 27 15.05 -27.39 14.75
C THR A 27 15.82 -28.47 13.99
N PRO A 28 15.63 -28.59 12.66
CA PRO A 28 16.74 -28.91 11.79
C PRO A 28 17.16 -27.69 10.98
N THR A 29 18.35 -27.21 11.29
CA THR A 29 19.16 -26.31 10.47
C THR A 29 19.41 -26.97 9.11
N ILE A 30 18.76 -26.47 8.06
CA ILE A 30 19.22 -26.73 6.69
C ILE A 30 19.52 -25.38 6.05
N GLN A 31 20.79 -25.01 6.23
CA GLN A 31 21.50 -23.98 5.51
C GLN A 31 21.63 -24.44 4.05
N SER A 32 20.67 -24.07 3.20
CA SER A 32 20.83 -24.16 1.76
C SER A 32 21.28 -22.79 1.26
N ASP A 33 22.59 -22.62 1.31
CA ASP A 33 23.33 -21.51 0.75
C ASP A 33 23.18 -21.57 -0.78
N ARG A 34 22.12 -20.95 -1.30
CA ARG A 34 21.97 -20.72 -2.75
C ARG A 34 22.03 -19.23 -3.01
N ILE A 35 23.26 -18.75 -2.98
CA ILE A 35 23.69 -17.49 -3.59
C ILE A 35 23.29 -17.55 -5.07
N ILE A 36 22.13 -17.02 -5.41
CA ILE A 36 21.85 -16.62 -6.79
C ILE A 36 22.57 -15.29 -6.98
N ARG A 37 23.84 -15.39 -7.39
CA ARG A 37 24.53 -14.30 -8.09
C ARG A 37 23.77 -14.07 -9.38
N SER A 38 22.81 -13.14 -9.35
CA SER A 38 22.31 -12.48 -10.54
C SER A 38 23.47 -11.69 -11.14
N SER A 39 24.19 -12.34 -12.07
CA SER A 39 25.18 -11.70 -12.91
C SER A 39 24.57 -10.44 -13.54
N PRO A 40 25.12 -9.24 -13.34
CA PRO A 40 24.75 -8.12 -14.17
C PRO A 40 25.16 -8.47 -15.60
N VAL A 41 24.18 -8.66 -16.48
CA VAL A 41 24.42 -8.70 -17.92
C VAL A 41 24.90 -7.31 -18.32
N ILE A 42 26.22 -7.11 -18.33
CA ILE A 42 26.85 -5.95 -18.93
C ILE A 42 26.68 -6.13 -20.43
N ILE A 43 25.62 -5.54 -20.99
CA ILE A 43 25.49 -5.38 -22.43
C ILE A 43 26.58 -4.41 -22.87
N ARG A 44 27.78 -4.93 -23.15
CA ARG A 44 28.80 -4.20 -23.89
C ARG A 44 28.27 -3.97 -25.29
N ARG A 45 27.58 -2.83 -25.49
CA ARG A 45 27.25 -2.30 -26.81
C ARG A 45 28.58 -2.00 -27.52
N ARG A 46 29.11 -2.98 -28.24
CA ARG A 46 30.21 -2.74 -29.17
C ARG A 46 29.67 -1.78 -30.24
N PRO A 47 30.32 -0.64 -30.50
CA PRO A 47 29.99 0.14 -31.68
C PRO A 47 30.26 -0.74 -32.90
N ILE A 48 29.24 -0.96 -33.72
CA ILE A 48 29.41 -1.51 -35.07
C ILE A 48 30.09 -0.40 -35.88
N ILE A 49 31.40 -0.53 -36.08
CA ILE A 49 32.14 0.32 -37.01
C ILE A 49 31.97 -0.32 -38.39
N ILE A 50 31.05 0.21 -39.19
CA ILE A 50 30.95 -0.12 -40.60
C ILE A 50 32.11 0.62 -41.28
N GLN A 51 33.19 -0.08 -41.62
CA GLN A 51 34.24 0.48 -42.48
C GLN A 51 33.69 0.58 -43.91
N GLN A 52 33.27 1.76 -44.30
CA GLN A 52 33.13 2.16 -45.70
C GLN A 52 34.25 3.15 -46.02
N SER A 53 35.02 2.87 -47.07
CA SER A 53 36.05 3.76 -47.64
C SER A 53 35.78 3.91 -49.15
N PRO A 54 36.25 4.97 -49.82
CA PRO A 54 36.37 6.36 -49.38
C PRO A 54 35.95 7.33 -50.51
N VAL A 55 34.79 7.98 -50.41
CA VAL A 55 34.52 9.20 -51.21
C VAL A 55 33.72 10.15 -50.33
N ASN A 56 34.42 11.15 -49.77
CA ASN A 56 33.93 12.18 -48.85
C ASN A 56 33.27 11.65 -47.55
N PRO A 57 33.98 11.69 -46.40
CA PRO A 57 33.34 11.47 -45.12
C PRO A 57 32.47 12.70 -44.79
N THR A 58 31.23 12.69 -45.27
CA THR A 58 30.18 13.52 -44.67
C THR A 58 29.97 12.96 -43.27
N VAL A 59 30.54 13.63 -42.26
CA VAL A 59 30.29 13.32 -40.86
C VAL A 59 28.84 13.67 -40.58
N ILE A 60 27.94 12.68 -40.67
CA ILE A 60 26.57 12.82 -40.23
C ILE A 60 26.58 12.78 -38.71
N ILE A 61 26.62 13.95 -38.08
CA ILE A 61 26.40 14.10 -36.64
C ILE A 61 24.91 13.81 -36.43
N VAL A 62 24.57 12.56 -36.12
CA VAL A 62 23.23 12.22 -35.65
C VAL A 62 23.13 12.79 -34.23
N PRO A 63 22.31 13.83 -33.97
CA PRO A 63 22.07 14.25 -32.60
C PRO A 63 21.49 13.04 -31.85
N PRO A 64 21.91 12.78 -30.59
CA PRO A 64 21.29 11.73 -29.81
C PRO A 64 19.78 11.98 -29.82
N TYR A 65 19.01 11.01 -30.31
CA TYR A 65 17.56 11.06 -30.23
C TYR A 65 17.20 11.45 -28.79
N PRO A 66 16.40 12.51 -28.57
CA PRO A 66 15.97 12.85 -27.24
C PRO A 66 15.29 11.61 -26.69
N VAL A 67 15.88 11.00 -25.65
CA VAL A 67 15.22 9.95 -24.89
C VAL A 67 13.94 10.62 -24.40
N PRO A 68 12.74 10.15 -24.78
CA PRO A 68 11.52 10.75 -24.28
C PRO A 68 11.62 10.70 -22.75
N HIS A 69 11.61 11.88 -22.13
CA HIS A 69 11.44 11.98 -20.68
C HIS A 69 10.20 11.15 -20.39
N ARG A 70 10.38 10.00 -19.72
CA ARG A 70 9.24 9.29 -19.16
C ARG A 70 8.65 10.25 -18.16
N GLU A 71 7.61 10.98 -18.54
CA GLU A 71 6.76 11.66 -17.58
C GLU A 71 6.31 10.58 -16.61
N GLU A 72 6.90 10.59 -15.40
CA GLU A 72 6.53 9.66 -14.35
C GLU A 72 5.03 9.85 -14.14
N THR A 73 4.25 8.87 -14.58
CA THR A 73 2.78 8.97 -14.57
C THR A 73 2.34 8.89 -13.12
N GLN A 74 2.22 10.04 -12.45
CA GLN A 74 1.78 10.10 -11.07
C GLN A 74 0.26 9.94 -10.98
N ILE A 75 -0.19 9.24 -9.95
CA ILE A 75 -1.58 9.00 -9.64
C ILE A 75 -1.92 9.81 -8.40
N ARG A 76 -3.00 10.58 -8.51
CA ARG A 76 -3.50 11.42 -7.44
C ARG A 76 -4.30 10.55 -6.47
N VAL A 77 -3.90 10.53 -5.22
CA VAL A 77 -4.63 9.87 -4.13
C VAL A 77 -5.15 10.95 -3.19
N GLU A 78 -6.47 11.08 -3.10
CA GLU A 78 -7.15 11.95 -2.14
C GLU A 78 -7.54 11.13 -0.91
N LEU A 79 -7.11 11.58 0.25
CA LEU A 79 -7.52 11.07 1.56
C LEU A 79 -8.51 12.09 2.13
N ASP A 80 -9.70 11.64 2.48
CA ASP A 80 -10.83 12.51 2.82
C ASP A 80 -11.53 12.01 4.08
N ALA A 81 -11.20 12.66 5.20
CA ALA A 81 -11.75 12.36 6.51
C ALA A 81 -13.17 12.94 6.64
N ARG A 82 -14.16 12.06 6.80
CA ARG A 82 -15.58 12.42 6.91
C ARG A 82 -16.05 12.33 8.36
N GLY A 83 -17.17 12.98 8.65
CA GLY A 83 -17.80 12.92 9.98
C GLY A 83 -17.08 13.73 11.07
N ARG A 84 -17.37 13.40 12.33
CA ARG A 84 -16.77 14.03 13.53
C ARG A 84 -15.59 13.25 14.10
N GLU A 85 -15.50 11.97 13.76
CA GLU A 85 -14.46 11.05 14.23
C GLU A 85 -13.69 10.56 13.01
N TRP A 86 -12.38 10.78 13.04
CA TRP A 86 -11.49 10.44 11.94
C TRP A 86 -10.23 9.75 12.46
N GLY A 87 -9.68 8.93 11.57
CA GLY A 87 -8.56 8.06 11.86
C GLY A 87 -7.22 8.61 11.40
N THR A 88 -6.15 7.88 11.71
CA THR A 88 -4.82 8.04 11.10
C THR A 88 -4.69 7.13 9.89
N VAL A 89 -4.17 7.67 8.79
CA VAL A 89 -3.89 6.90 7.57
C VAL A 89 -2.40 6.58 7.48
N TYR A 90 -2.10 5.30 7.25
CA TYR A 90 -0.77 4.78 6.99
C TYR A 90 -0.68 4.24 5.57
N LEU A 91 0.42 4.57 4.89
CA LEU A 91 0.83 3.90 3.65
C LEU A 91 2.19 3.23 3.87
N ASN A 92 2.28 1.94 3.55
CA ASN A 92 3.47 1.12 3.77
C ASN A 92 4.02 1.24 5.20
N GLY A 93 3.11 1.24 6.18
CA GLY A 93 3.42 1.36 7.62
C GLY A 93 3.84 2.77 8.08
N ARG A 94 3.87 3.77 7.19
CA ARG A 94 4.22 5.16 7.52
C ARG A 94 2.98 6.03 7.58
N VAL A 95 2.89 6.89 8.59
CA VAL A 95 1.82 7.88 8.68
C VAL A 95 1.93 8.85 7.51
N VAL A 96 0.87 8.93 6.71
CA VAL A 96 0.78 9.89 5.59
C VAL A 96 -0.25 10.98 5.82
N HIS A 97 -1.23 10.73 6.70
CA HIS A 97 -2.21 11.73 7.08
C HIS A 97 -2.75 11.47 8.50
N ARG A 98 -2.75 12.54 9.31
CA ARG A 98 -3.51 12.64 10.55
C ARG A 98 -4.42 13.85 10.40
N PRO A 99 -5.70 13.65 10.11
CA PRO A 99 -6.62 14.77 9.94
C PRO A 99 -6.71 15.58 11.23
N GLY A 100 -6.90 16.88 11.07
CA GLY A 100 -7.21 17.81 12.15
C GLY A 100 -8.57 18.47 11.95
N ASN A 101 -8.97 19.32 12.89
CA ASN A 101 -10.26 20.01 12.82
C ASN A 101 -10.43 20.83 11.51
N PHE A 102 -9.34 21.44 11.03
CA PHE A 102 -9.32 22.31 9.86
C PHE A 102 -8.56 21.72 8.65
N ASP A 103 -8.01 20.50 8.78
CA ASP A 103 -7.27 19.82 7.72
C ASP A 103 -7.77 18.37 7.63
N ARG A 104 -8.88 18.19 6.90
CA ARG A 104 -9.56 16.90 6.75
C ARG A 104 -9.25 16.19 5.44
N GLN A 105 -8.51 16.85 4.56
CA GLN A 105 -8.26 16.35 3.23
C GLN A 105 -6.78 16.45 2.89
N LYS A 106 -6.21 15.34 2.41
CA LYS A 106 -4.82 15.29 1.96
C LYS A 106 -4.74 14.71 0.57
N THR A 107 -4.05 15.41 -0.32
CA THR A 107 -3.69 14.87 -1.63
C THR A 107 -2.25 14.36 -1.60
N LEU A 108 -2.04 13.16 -2.13
CA LEU A 108 -0.73 12.55 -2.41
C LEU A 108 -0.61 12.31 -3.91
N TYR A 109 0.62 12.36 -4.42
CA TYR A 109 0.94 11.96 -5.78
C TYR A 109 1.90 10.78 -5.69
N LEU A 110 1.44 9.61 -6.14
CA LEU A 110 2.18 8.35 -6.02
C LEU A 110 2.47 7.80 -7.41
N PRO A 111 3.66 7.22 -7.65
CA PRO A 111 3.88 6.48 -8.88
C PRO A 111 3.00 5.21 -8.92
N PRO A 112 2.79 4.60 -10.10
CA PRO A 112 2.08 3.34 -10.23
C PRO A 112 2.76 2.24 -9.40
N GLY A 113 1.97 1.41 -8.74
CA GLY A 113 2.48 0.34 -7.87
C GLY A 113 1.49 -0.09 -6.79
N GLY A 114 1.89 -1.10 -6.01
CA GLY A 114 1.14 -1.61 -4.87
C GLY A 114 1.51 -0.90 -3.56
N TYR A 115 0.53 -0.44 -2.81
CA TYR A 115 0.73 0.25 -1.53
C TYR A 115 -0.14 -0.37 -0.44
N ARG A 116 0.46 -0.76 0.67
CA ARG A 116 -0.27 -1.21 1.86
C ARG A 116 -0.94 0.00 2.50
N LEU A 117 -2.27 0.00 2.60
CA LEU A 117 -3.06 1.03 3.28
C LEU A 117 -3.57 0.47 4.61
N GLU A 118 -3.44 1.26 5.67
CA GLU A 118 -4.08 1.00 6.96
C GLU A 118 -4.76 2.29 7.43
N VAL A 119 -6.01 2.18 7.89
CA VAL A 119 -6.74 3.27 8.54
C VAL A 119 -7.06 2.83 9.95
N THR A 120 -6.61 3.59 10.94
CA THR A 120 -6.84 3.31 12.36
C THR A 120 -7.55 4.48 13.01
N GLY A 121 -8.20 4.31 14.16
CA GLY A 121 -8.67 5.42 14.98
C GLY A 121 -7.54 6.22 15.64
N VAL A 122 -7.84 6.80 16.81
CA VAL A 122 -6.88 7.61 17.60
C VAL A 122 -5.66 6.79 18.03
N VAL A 123 -5.88 5.52 18.34
CA VAL A 123 -4.83 4.56 18.69
C VAL A 123 -4.64 3.56 17.57
N ARG A 124 -3.39 3.11 17.35
CA ARG A 124 -3.06 2.19 16.26
C ARG A 124 -3.73 0.82 16.38
N SER A 125 -4.09 0.40 17.60
CA SER A 125 -4.81 -0.86 17.84
C SER A 125 -6.28 -0.82 17.42
N ASP A 126 -6.86 0.36 17.22
CA ASP A 126 -8.22 0.54 16.73
C ASP A 126 -8.19 0.54 15.19
N LEU A 127 -8.08 -0.64 14.57
CA LEU A 127 -7.99 -0.78 13.13
C LEU A 127 -9.39 -0.71 12.49
N TRP A 128 -9.59 0.23 11.57
CA TRP A 128 -10.87 0.38 10.84
C TRP A 128 -10.85 -0.36 9.50
N ALA A 129 -9.73 -0.31 8.79
CA ALA A 129 -9.53 -1.07 7.56
C ALA A 129 -8.03 -1.28 7.27
N SER A 130 -7.71 -2.40 6.62
CA SER A 130 -6.39 -2.68 6.04
C SER A 130 -6.52 -3.39 4.69
N GLY A 131 -5.51 -3.21 3.85
CA GLY A 131 -5.49 -3.81 2.50
C GLY A 131 -4.44 -3.17 1.61
N TYR A 132 -4.56 -3.40 0.30
CA TYR A 132 -3.64 -2.89 -0.71
C TYR A 132 -4.33 -2.00 -1.73
N LEU A 133 -3.68 -0.88 -2.04
CA LEU A 133 -3.98 -0.03 -3.18
C LEU A 133 -3.13 -0.45 -4.38
N ASP A 134 -3.75 -0.90 -5.46
CA ASP A 134 -3.09 -1.26 -6.73
C ASP A 134 -3.22 -0.10 -7.73
N LEU A 135 -2.23 0.80 -7.73
CA LEU A 135 -2.27 2.04 -8.49
C LEU A 135 -1.69 1.87 -9.89
N GLY A 136 -2.43 2.34 -10.91
CA GLY A 136 -1.94 2.45 -12.28
C GLY A 136 -2.11 1.19 -13.12
N ARG A 137 -2.89 0.23 -12.61
CA ARG A 137 -3.38 -0.91 -13.39
C ARG A 137 -4.39 -0.48 -14.45
N ASP A 138 -5.11 0.60 -14.21
CA ASP A 138 -6.12 1.17 -15.09
C ASP A 138 -5.75 2.60 -15.54
N SER A 139 -6.60 3.19 -16.39
CA SER A 139 -6.41 4.56 -16.87
C SER A 139 -6.83 5.63 -15.84
N SER A 140 -7.40 5.25 -14.69
CA SER A 140 -7.73 6.22 -13.65
C SER A 140 -6.46 6.81 -13.05
N ARG A 141 -6.42 8.15 -13.04
CA ARG A 141 -5.36 8.93 -12.39
C ARG A 141 -5.79 9.48 -11.03
N LEU A 142 -6.97 9.09 -10.55
CA LEU A 142 -7.53 9.56 -9.28
C LEU A 142 -8.06 8.36 -8.48
N VAL A 143 -7.65 8.32 -7.22
CA VAL A 143 -8.20 7.43 -6.20
C VAL A 143 -8.63 8.30 -5.02
N VAL A 144 -9.85 8.12 -4.54
CA VAL A 144 -10.33 8.83 -3.36
C VAL A 144 -10.66 7.82 -2.27
N VAL A 145 -9.94 7.94 -1.16
CA VAL A 145 -10.13 7.16 0.07
C VAL A 145 -10.91 8.04 1.04
N ARG A 146 -12.17 7.69 1.29
CA ARG A 146 -13.01 8.34 2.30
C ARG A 146 -13.05 7.47 3.54
N PHE A 147 -12.91 8.09 4.70
CA PHE A 147 -12.90 7.35 5.95
C PHE A 147 -13.54 8.13 7.10
N SER A 148 -14.28 7.42 7.94
CA SER A 148 -14.81 7.90 9.22
C SER A 148 -15.04 6.71 10.14
N GLN A 149 -15.20 6.96 11.44
CA GLN A 149 -15.52 5.88 12.38
C GLN A 149 -16.91 5.28 12.12
N ALA A 150 -17.87 6.12 11.69
CA ALA A 150 -19.26 5.73 11.49
C ALA A 150 -19.50 5.02 10.16
N ASP A 151 -18.86 5.49 9.08
CA ASP A 151 -19.07 4.98 7.72
C ASP A 151 -17.98 3.99 7.29
N GLY A 152 -16.98 3.76 8.14
CA GLY A 152 -15.82 2.92 7.84
C GLY A 152 -14.93 3.55 6.77
N VAL A 153 -14.33 2.70 5.92
CA VAL A 153 -13.44 3.12 4.83
C VAL A 153 -14.06 2.73 3.49
N SER A 154 -14.11 3.70 2.57
CA SER A 154 -14.51 3.48 1.18
C SER A 154 -13.43 4.01 0.24
N VAL A 155 -13.12 3.23 -0.79
CA VAL A 155 -12.16 3.61 -1.84
C VAL A 155 -12.91 3.72 -3.15
N SER A 156 -12.79 4.86 -3.81
CA SER A 156 -13.39 5.11 -5.13
C SER A 156 -12.31 5.34 -6.18
N GLY A 157 -12.62 4.94 -7.42
CA GLY A 157 -11.67 4.82 -8.52
C GLY A 157 -12.04 3.60 -9.36
N SER A 158 -11.04 2.90 -9.90
CA SER A 158 -11.28 1.58 -10.51
C SER A 158 -11.75 0.55 -9.47
N PRO A 159 -12.65 -0.37 -9.84
CA PRO A 159 -13.13 -1.41 -8.94
C PRO A 159 -12.02 -2.36 -8.46
N TYR A 160 -10.88 -2.38 -9.15
CA TYR A 160 -9.74 -3.25 -8.81
C TYR A 160 -8.64 -2.51 -8.03
N VAL A 161 -8.83 -1.22 -7.73
CA VAL A 161 -7.81 -0.40 -7.07
C VAL A 161 -7.65 -0.77 -5.59
N TRP A 162 -8.66 -1.37 -4.98
CA TRP A 162 -8.68 -1.71 -3.56
C TRP A 162 -8.83 -3.21 -3.34
N ILE A 163 -7.90 -3.77 -2.58
CA ILE A 163 -7.86 -5.19 -2.22
C ILE A 163 -7.85 -5.26 -0.69
N PRO A 164 -9.01 -5.45 -0.03
CA PRO A 164 -9.08 -5.56 1.43
C PRO A 164 -8.42 -6.86 1.93
N ASP A 165 -7.89 -6.83 3.16
CA ASP A 165 -7.42 -8.04 3.86
C ASP A 165 -8.57 -8.94 4.37
#